data_AF-A0A872TLE2-F1
#
_entry.id   AF-A0A872TLE2-F1
#
_cell.length_a   1.000
_cell.length_b   1.000
_cell.length_c   1.000
_cell.angle_alpha   90.00
_cell.angle_beta   90.00
_cell.angle_gamma   90.00
#
_symmetry.space_group_name_H-M   'P 1'
#
loop_
_entity.id
_entity.type
_entity.pdbx_description
1 polymer ?
#
loop_
_entity_poly.entity_id
_entity_poly.type
_entity_poly.pdbx_seq_one_letter_code
_entity_poly.pdbx_strand_id
1 'polypeptide(L)'
;VWANNMIYNIHLLTGKISEPGNSPFSLTGQPSACGTAREVGTFSHRLPADMAVTNPKHRATTEKIWKLPEGTIQEKPGFHAVDQSRKLKDGVLKVYWTQVTNNMQAGPN
;
A
#
# COMPACT_ATOMS: atom_id res chain seq x y z
N VAL A 1 7.08 -7.32 -9.65
CA VAL A 1 5.90 -8.22 -9.47
C VAL A 1 6.16 -9.59 -10.09
N TRP A 2 6.54 -9.69 -11.37
CA TRP A 2 6.75 -10.98 -12.04
C TRP A 2 7.72 -11.93 -11.32
N ALA A 3 8.90 -11.46 -10.89
CA ALA A 3 9.89 -12.29 -10.20
C ALA A 3 9.37 -12.86 -8.87
N ASN A 4 8.65 -12.06 -8.07
CA ASN A 4 8.06 -12.52 -6.82
C ASN A 4 6.99 -13.59 -7.08
N ASN A 5 6.15 -13.43 -8.10
CA ASN A 5 5.15 -14.43 -8.43
C ASN A 5 5.80 -15.75 -8.89
N MET A 6 6.88 -15.69 -9.66
CA MET A 6 7.60 -16.89 -10.10
C MET A 6 8.22 -17.67 -8.94
N ILE A 7 8.78 -17.00 -7.92
CA ILE A 7 9.33 -17.72 -6.77
C ILE A 7 8.22 -18.42 -5.97
N TYR A 8 7.03 -17.81 -5.86
CA TYR A 8 5.86 -18.49 -5.29
C TYR A 8 5.46 -19.71 -6.12
N ASN A 9 5.46 -19.63 -7.46
CA ASN A 9 5.11 -20.77 -8.32
C ASN A 9 5.98 -21.99 -8.04
N ILE A 10 7.30 -21.82 -7.86
CA ILE A 10 8.21 -22.93 -7.54
C ILE A 10 7.81 -23.60 -6.22
N HIS A 11 7.51 -22.80 -5.18
CA HIS A 11 7.11 -23.32 -3.87
C HIS A 11 5.74 -24.03 -3.93
N LEU A 12 4.79 -23.47 -4.68
CA LEU A 12 3.47 -24.08 -4.88
C LEU A 12 3.56 -25.40 -5.67
N LEU A 13 4.38 -25.45 -6.73
CA LEU A 13 4.61 -26.67 -7.52
C LEU A 13 5.25 -27.80 -6.72
N THR A 14 6.07 -27.46 -5.73
CA THR A 14 6.79 -28.43 -4.89
C THR A 14 6.13 -28.68 -3.54
N GLY A 15 4.98 -28.06 -3.26
CA GLY A 15 4.26 -28.18 -1.98
C GLY A 15 4.98 -27.55 -0.79
N LYS A 16 6.00 -26.71 -1.03
CA LYS A 16 6.86 -26.11 0.00
C LYS A 16 6.27 -24.82 0.55
N ILE A 17 5.18 -24.92 1.31
CA ILE A 17 4.45 -23.77 1.80
C ILE A 17 3.80 -24.03 3.17
N SER A 18 3.80 -23.01 4.04
CA SER A 18 3.06 -23.00 5.32
C SER A 18 3.46 -24.09 6.32
N GLU A 19 4.69 -24.60 6.23
CA GLU A 19 5.26 -25.56 7.19
C GLU A 19 6.49 -24.96 7.89
N PRO A 20 6.75 -25.28 9.17
CA PRO A 20 7.93 -24.81 9.88
C PRO A 20 9.23 -25.14 9.12
N GLY A 21 9.98 -24.11 8.73
CA GLY A 21 11.22 -24.24 7.96
C GLY A 21 11.03 -24.47 6.46
N ASN A 22 9.80 -24.52 5.95
CA ASN A 22 9.48 -24.87 4.56
C ASN A 22 8.43 -23.92 3.95
N SER A 23 8.85 -22.70 3.59
CA SER A 23 7.97 -21.68 3.02
C SER A 23 8.76 -20.59 2.28
N PRO A 24 8.20 -19.96 1.23
CA PRO A 24 8.74 -18.72 0.72
C PRO A 24 8.61 -17.61 1.77
N PHE A 25 9.64 -16.77 1.91
CA PHE A 25 9.66 -15.70 2.91
C PHE A 25 10.11 -14.37 2.32
N SER A 26 9.18 -13.41 2.22
CA SER A 26 9.48 -12.05 1.74
C SER A 26 10.02 -11.20 2.88
N LEU A 27 11.32 -10.92 2.87
CA LEU A 27 11.96 -10.04 3.85
C LEU A 27 11.48 -8.60 3.67
N THR A 28 11.14 -7.95 4.77
CA THR A 28 10.74 -6.55 4.81
C THR A 28 11.87 -5.72 5.42
N GLY A 29 12.29 -4.66 4.72
CA GLY A 29 13.46 -3.87 5.11
C GLY A 29 13.20 -2.88 6.25
N GLN A 30 12.23 -1.97 6.08
CA GLN A 30 11.90 -0.99 7.12
C GLN A 30 11.24 -1.66 8.34
N PRO A 31 11.49 -1.17 9.57
CA PRO A 31 11.08 -1.84 10.80
C PRO A 31 9.56 -2.03 10.93
N SER A 32 8.76 -1.11 10.38
CA SER A 32 7.29 -1.17 10.44
C SER A 32 6.62 -0.99 9.07
N ALA A 33 7.29 -1.42 7.99
CA ALA A 33 6.64 -1.44 6.69
C ALA A 33 5.46 -2.44 6.64
N CYS A 34 5.51 -3.54 7.40
CA CYS A 34 4.36 -4.42 7.59
C CYS A 34 3.28 -3.74 8.45
N GLY A 35 3.57 -3.51 9.73
CA GLY A 35 2.60 -3.06 10.72
C GLY A 35 2.00 -1.68 10.44
N THR A 36 2.81 -0.72 10.02
CA THR A 36 2.30 0.64 9.75
C THR A 36 1.88 0.77 8.30
N ALA A 37 2.79 0.61 7.34
CA ALA A 37 2.45 0.97 5.97
C ALA A 37 1.41 0.02 5.36
N ARG A 38 1.64 -1.30 5.43
CA ARG A 38 0.81 -2.32 4.75
C ARG A 38 -0.48 -2.63 5.49
N GLU A 39 -0.40 -2.84 6.79
CA GLU A 39 -1.54 -3.27 7.62
C GLU A 39 -2.50 -2.10 7.93
N VAL A 40 -2.00 -0.91 8.29
CA VAL A 40 -2.85 0.30 8.40
C VAL A 40 -3.26 0.82 7.03
N GLY A 41 -2.48 0.52 5.98
CA GLY A 41 -2.84 0.86 4.61
C GLY A 41 -2.54 2.31 4.25
N THR A 42 -1.35 2.81 4.60
CA THR A 42 -0.90 4.18 4.27
C THR A 42 -0.49 4.33 2.80
N PHE A 43 -1.33 3.82 1.89
CA PHE A 43 -1.13 3.85 0.45
C PHE A 43 -2.33 4.52 -0.22
N SER A 44 -2.09 5.11 -1.39
CA SER A 44 -3.09 5.91 -2.09
C SER A 44 -4.37 5.16 -2.52
N HIS A 45 -4.36 3.83 -2.47
CA HIS A 45 -5.46 2.96 -2.90
C HIS A 45 -6.06 2.12 -1.76
N ARG A 46 -5.62 2.35 -0.50
CA ARG A 46 -5.86 1.42 0.61
C ARG A 46 -6.69 2.04 1.72
N LEU A 47 -7.33 1.13 2.45
CA LEU A 47 -7.93 1.34 3.75
C LEU A 47 -7.27 0.32 4.73
N PRO A 48 -7.45 0.46 6.05
CA PRO A 48 -6.86 -0.48 7.01
C PRO A 48 -7.28 -1.95 6.79
N ALA A 49 -6.48 -2.90 7.26
CA ALA A 49 -6.79 -4.34 7.28
C ALA A 49 -7.12 -4.92 5.90
N ASP A 50 -6.19 -4.76 4.97
CA ASP A 50 -6.30 -5.23 3.59
C ASP A 50 -7.43 -4.65 2.73
N MET A 51 -8.18 -3.69 3.27
CA MET A 51 -9.22 -3.01 2.54
C MET A 51 -8.69 -2.07 1.46
N ALA A 52 -9.54 -1.76 0.50
CA ALA A 52 -9.22 -0.99 -0.70
C ALA A 52 -10.28 0.08 -0.92
N VAL A 53 -9.84 1.30 -1.27
CA VAL A 53 -10.75 2.42 -1.50
C VAL A 53 -11.68 2.16 -2.67
N THR A 54 -11.35 1.27 -3.61
CA THR A 54 -12.16 0.94 -4.79
C THR A 54 -13.36 0.05 -4.48
N ASN A 55 -13.39 -0.62 -3.32
CA ASN A 55 -14.49 -1.50 -2.96
C ASN A 55 -15.55 -0.73 -2.13
N PRO A 56 -16.81 -0.65 -2.59
CA PRO A 56 -17.85 0.11 -1.88
C PRO A 56 -18.16 -0.44 -0.49
N LYS A 57 -18.09 -1.76 -0.26
CA LYS A 57 -18.29 -2.36 1.07
C LYS A 57 -17.21 -1.92 2.04
N HIS A 58 -15.96 -1.87 1.59
CA HIS A 58 -14.84 -1.44 2.41
C HIS A 58 -15.00 0.02 2.83
N ARG A 59 -15.35 0.90 1.88
CA ARG A 59 -15.63 2.32 2.19
C ARG A 59 -16.75 2.46 3.21
N ALA A 60 -17.89 1.81 2.99
CA ALA A 60 -19.03 1.87 3.91
C ALA A 60 -18.69 1.35 5.33
N THR A 61 -17.93 0.25 5.44
CA THR A 61 -17.44 -0.25 6.73
C THR A 61 -16.56 0.77 7.43
N THR A 62 -15.60 1.36 6.72
CA THR A 62 -14.69 2.36 7.30
C THR A 62 -15.43 3.64 7.68
N GLU A 63 -16.30 4.16 6.82
CA GLU A 63 -17.12 5.36 7.10
C GLU A 63 -17.98 5.17 8.35
N LYS A 64 -18.59 3.98 8.51
CA LYS A 64 -19.36 3.65 9.71
C LYS A 64 -18.51 3.66 10.98
N ILE A 65 -17.31 3.05 10.94
CA ILE A 65 -16.39 3.01 12.09
C ILE A 65 -15.91 4.43 12.44
N TRP A 66 -15.56 5.22 11.43
CA TRP A 66 -15.07 6.60 11.59
C TRP A 66 -16.18 7.64 11.79
N LYS A 67 -17.46 7.21 11.77
CA LYS A 67 -18.64 8.07 11.92
C LYS A 67 -18.69 9.20 10.87
N LEU A 68 -18.36 8.86 9.63
CA LEU A 68 -18.42 9.76 8.49
C LEU A 68 -19.75 9.63 7.75
N PRO A 69 -20.22 10.68 7.07
CA PRO A 69 -21.30 10.57 6.09
C PRO A 69 -20.96 9.55 5.00
N GLU A 70 -21.98 8.89 4.46
CA GLU A 70 -21.81 7.95 3.35
C GLU A 70 -21.22 8.65 2.12
N GLY A 71 -20.22 8.01 1.50
CA GLY A 71 -19.55 8.55 0.30
C GLY A 71 -18.48 9.61 0.57
N THR A 72 -18.13 9.87 1.83
CA THR A 72 -17.03 10.76 2.19
C THR A 72 -15.69 10.25 1.65
N ILE A 73 -15.44 8.93 1.75
CA ILE A 73 -14.21 8.31 1.27
C ILE A 73 -14.29 8.17 -0.25
N GLN A 74 -13.34 8.78 -0.95
CA GLN A 74 -13.29 8.75 -2.41
C GLN A 74 -12.92 7.36 -2.94
N GLU A 75 -13.58 6.93 -4.01
CA GLU A 75 -13.31 5.62 -4.63
C GLU A 75 -12.07 5.60 -5.52
N LYS A 76 -11.69 6.77 -6.03
CA LYS A 76 -10.55 6.92 -6.93
C LYS A 76 -9.26 6.88 -6.12
N PRO A 77 -8.32 5.96 -6.41
CA PRO A 77 -7.00 5.98 -5.81
C PRO A 77 -6.29 7.33 -6.00
N GLY A 78 -5.63 7.81 -4.96
CA GLY A 78 -4.80 9.01 -5.02
C GLY A 78 -3.47 8.77 -5.75
N PHE A 79 -2.64 9.82 -5.82
CA PHE A 79 -1.33 9.74 -6.44
C PHE A 79 -0.37 8.86 -5.63
N HIS A 80 0.29 7.90 -6.28
CA HIS A 80 1.37 7.12 -5.67
C HIS A 80 2.69 7.91 -5.64
N ALA A 81 3.71 7.45 -4.90
CA ALA A 81 4.95 8.21 -4.62
C ALA A 81 5.55 8.96 -5.84
N VAL A 82 5.84 8.25 -6.94
CA VAL A 82 6.39 8.87 -8.15
C VAL A 82 5.39 9.79 -8.87
N ASP A 83 4.10 9.48 -8.83
CA ASP A 83 3.07 10.35 -9.42
C ASP A 83 2.90 11.64 -8.61
N GLN A 84 3.04 11.60 -7.28
CA GLN A 84 3.10 12.81 -6.46
C GLN A 84 4.24 13.73 -6.91
N SER A 85 5.44 13.19 -7.18
CA SER A 85 6.56 13.96 -7.73
C SER A 85 6.25 14.59 -9.09
N ARG A 86 5.57 13.85 -9.99
CA ARG A 86 5.13 14.37 -11.30
C ARG A 86 4.09 15.48 -11.13
N LYS A 87 3.10 15.29 -10.26
CA LYS A 87 2.05 16.31 -10.00
C LYS A 87 2.58 17.55 -9.29
N LEU A 88 3.62 17.43 -8.48
CA LEU A 88 4.39 18.56 -7.96
C LEU A 88 5.07 19.32 -9.10
N LYS A 89 5.78 18.59 -9.98
CA LYS A 89 6.47 19.16 -11.13
C LYS A 89 5.54 19.87 -12.12
N ASP A 90 4.31 19.37 -12.26
CA ASP A 90 3.28 19.91 -13.14
C ASP A 90 2.45 21.03 -12.48
N GLY A 91 2.66 21.33 -11.19
CA GLY A 91 1.89 22.35 -10.46
C GLY A 91 0.45 21.95 -10.11
N VAL A 92 0.07 20.68 -10.33
CA VAL A 92 -1.23 20.12 -9.97
C VAL A 92 -1.32 19.91 -8.46
N LEU A 93 -0.27 19.35 -7.85
CA LEU A 93 -0.17 19.19 -6.41
C LEU A 93 0.56 20.42 -5.84
N LYS A 94 -0.17 21.23 -5.07
CA LYS A 94 0.32 22.53 -4.57
C LYS A 94 0.81 22.51 -3.13
N VAL A 95 0.35 21.53 -2.35
CA VAL A 95 0.69 21.36 -0.94
C VAL A 95 1.16 19.93 -0.74
N TYR A 96 2.38 19.78 -0.21
CA TYR A 96 3.00 18.48 0.02
C TYR A 96 3.59 18.42 1.43
N TRP A 97 3.01 17.56 2.27
CA TRP A 97 3.51 17.31 3.62
C TRP A 97 4.14 15.93 3.69
N THR A 98 5.46 15.90 3.89
CA THR A 98 6.23 14.67 4.05
C THR A 98 6.49 14.40 5.53
N GLN A 99 6.37 13.15 5.97
CA GLN A 99 6.61 12.74 7.36
C GLN A 99 7.51 11.51 7.39
N VAL A 100 8.55 11.51 8.23
CA VAL A 100 9.43 10.35 8.48
C VAL A 100 10.09 9.77 7.21
N THR A 101 10.45 10.63 6.26
CA THR A 101 11.09 10.24 4.98
C THR A 101 12.13 11.26 4.56
N ASN A 102 13.21 10.81 3.91
CA ASN A 102 14.11 11.67 3.14
C ASN A 102 13.95 11.40 1.63
N ASN A 103 12.79 11.76 1.07
CA ASN A 103 12.45 11.44 -0.32
C ASN A 103 13.29 12.22 -1.34
N MET A 104 13.91 13.34 -0.95
CA MET A 104 14.81 14.10 -1.82
C MET A 104 16.09 13.33 -2.16
N GLN A 105 16.55 12.46 -1.24
CA GLN A 105 17.71 11.62 -1.46
C GLN A 105 17.34 10.20 -1.92
N ALA A 106 16.28 9.62 -1.36
CA ALA A 106 15.90 8.22 -1.61
C ALA A 106 14.95 8.04 -2.80
N GLY A 107 14.28 9.11 -3.24
CA GLY A 107 13.42 9.09 -4.42
C GLY A 107 14.25 8.88 -5.69
N PRO A 108 13.68 8.21 -6.71
CA PRO A 108 14.38 8.06 -7.99
C PRO A 108 14.35 9.36 -8.80
N ASN A 109 15.45 9.60 -9.53
CA ASN A 109 15.64 10.75 -10.44
C ASN A 109 15.35 12.09 -9.77
#